data_AF-A0A5K1AXE4-F1
#
_entry.id   AF-A0A5K1AXE4-F1
#
_cell.length_a   1.000
_cell.length_b   1.000
_cell.length_c   1.000
_cell.angle_alpha   90.00
_cell.angle_beta   90.00
_cell.angle_gamma   90.00
#
_symmetry.space_group_name_H-M   'P 1'
#
loop_
_entity.id
_entity.type
_entity.pdbx_description
1 polymer ?
#
loop_
_entity_poly.entity_id
_entity_poly.type
_entity_poly.pdbx_seq_one_letter_code
_entity_poly.pdbx_strand_id
1 'polypeptide(L)' 'VASWGAYLLSRGILTMSFAPRDTHEAQVQFALERGVPAMIGVMASRKLPYPSRAFDMAHCSRCLIPWHKY' A
#
# COMPACT_ATOMS: atom_id res chain seq x y z
N VAL A 1 -0.16 7.35 2.32
CA VAL A 1 -0.77 6.03 2.58
C VAL A 1 -2.26 6.03 2.23
N ALA A 2 -3.13 6.85 2.83
CA ALA A 2 -4.58 6.66 2.69
C ALA A 2 -5.31 7.44 1.56
N SER A 3 -4.91 8.67 1.23
CA SER A 3 -5.74 9.59 0.43
C SER A 3 -6.07 9.10 -0.98
N TRP A 4 -5.06 8.63 -1.73
CA TRP A 4 -5.27 8.12 -3.09
C TRP A 4 -6.04 6.81 -3.10
N GLY A 5 -5.75 5.90 -2.14
CA GLY A 5 -6.51 4.67 -1.97
C GLY A 5 -7.98 4.93 -1.67
N ALA A 6 -8.28 5.90 -0.80
CA ALA A 6 -9.66 6.33 -0.50
C ALA A 6 -10.39 6.88 -1.73
N TYR A 7 -9.69 7.67 -2.56
CA TYR A 7 -10.24 8.20 -3.80
C TYR A 7 -10.57 7.12 -4.84
N LEU A 8 -9.75 6.08 -4.93
CA LEU A 8 -10.00 4.95 -5.83
C LEU A 8 -11.11 4.04 -5.28
N LEU A 9 -11.14 3.82 -3.96
CA LEU A 9 -12.18 3.03 -3.31
C LEU A 9 -13.57 3.63 -3.51
N SER A 10 -13.70 4.96 -3.46
CA SER A 10 -14.97 5.66 -3.74
C SER A 10 -15.45 5.51 -5.20
N ARG A 11 -14.58 5.04 -6.10
CA ARG A 11 -14.87 4.73 -7.51
C ARG A 11 -15.00 3.23 -7.76
N GLY A 12 -15.09 2.41 -6.70
CA GLY A 12 -15.23 0.96 -6.80
C GLY A 12 -13.94 0.21 -7.15
N ILE A 13 -12.77 0.86 -7.04
CA ILE A 13 -11.48 0.23 -7.28
C ILE A 13 -10.89 -0.19 -5.92
N LEU A 14 -10.72 -1.49 -5.71
CA LEU A 14 -10.13 -2.02 -4.48
C LEU A 14 -8.62 -1.74 -4.47
N THR A 15 -8.16 -1.04 -3.44
CA THR A 15 -6.73 -0.73 -3.25
C THR A 15 -6.24 -1.29 -1.93
N MET A 16 -4.97 -1.68 -1.87
CA MET A 16 -4.26 -1.99 -0.63
C MET A 16 -3.10 -1.03 -0.45
N SER A 17 -3.08 -0.31 0.69
CA SER A 17 -2.00 0.62 1.02
C SER A 17 -0.95 -0.05 1.88
N PHE A 18 0.33 0.17 1.55
CA PHE A 18 1.46 -0.41 2.29
C PHE A 18 2.27 0.71 2.95
N ALA A 19 2.64 0.52 4.21
CA ALA A 19 3.59 1.40 4.89
C ALA A 19 4.61 0.60 5.73
N PRO A 20 5.85 1.07 5.85
CA PRO A 20 6.81 0.52 6.79
C PRO A 20 6.37 0.68 8.24
N ARG A 21 6.89 -0.18 9.12
CA ARG A 21 6.72 -0.10 10.57
C ARG A 21 7.72 0.90 11.16
N ASP A 22 7.51 2.16 10.85
CA ASP A 22 8.31 3.29 11.33
C ASP A 22 7.39 4.46 11.72
N THR A 23 7.79 5.70 11.43
CA THR A 23 6.93 6.89 11.57
C THR A 23 5.59 6.81 10.83
N HIS A 24 5.43 5.86 9.90
CA HIS A 24 4.22 5.69 9.09
C HIS A 24 3.22 4.68 9.67
N GLU A 25 3.50 4.03 10.81
CA GLU A 25 2.56 3.10 11.46
C GLU A 25 1.22 3.78 11.79
N ALA A 26 1.27 5.00 12.31
CA ALA A 26 0.08 5.80 12.58
C ALA A 26 -0.76 6.10 11.32
N GLN A 27 -0.13 6.14 10.13
CA GLN A 27 -0.86 6.35 8.87
C GLN A 27 -1.63 5.11 8.43
N VAL A 28 -1.14 3.91 8.77
CA VAL A 28 -1.85 2.64 8.54
C VAL A 28 -3.05 2.58 9.45
N GLN A 29 -2.87 2.86 10.74
CA GLN A 29 -3.97 2.89 11.71
C GLN A 29 -5.06 3.90 11.30
N PHE A 30 -4.66 5.13 10.96
CA PHE A 30 -5.60 6.14 10.48
C PHE A 30 -6.34 5.70 9.22
N ALA A 31 -5.67 5.03 8.27
CA ALA A 31 -6.33 4.50 7.08
C ALA A 31 -7.40 3.46 7.44
N LEU A 32 -7.07 2.53 8.34
CA LEU A 32 -7.99 1.50 8.82
C LEU A 32 -9.19 2.09 9.54
N GLU A 33 -8.99 3.10 10.39
CA GLU A 33 -10.07 3.84 11.07
C GLU A 33 -11.01 4.57 10.10
N ARG A 34 -10.53 4.88 8.89
CA ARG A 34 -11.33 5.47 7.80
C ARG A 34 -11.89 4.44 6.81
N GLY A 35 -11.75 3.15 7.11
CA GLY A 35 -12.25 2.06 6.26
C GLY A 35 -11.45 1.87 4.97
N VAL A 36 -10.26 2.45 4.87
CA VAL A 36 -9.37 2.29 3.71
C VAL A 36 -8.45 1.09 3.98
N PRO A 37 -8.43 0.07 3.11
CA PRO A 37 -7.55 -1.08 3.31
C PRO A 37 -6.08 -0.65 3.30
N ALA A 38 -5.40 -0.93 4.40
CA ALA A 38 -4.00 -0.65 4.59
C ALA A 38 -3.34 -1.72 5.47
N MET A 39 -2.04 -1.96 5.28
CA MET A 39 -1.28 -2.86 6.12
C MET A 39 0.17 -2.40 6.29
N ILE A 40 0.80 -2.91 7.34
CA ILE A 40 2.22 -2.78 7.55
C ILE A 40 2.94 -3.77 6.62
N GLY A 41 3.80 -3.25 5.74
CA GLY A 41 4.54 -4.06 4.78
C GLY A 41 5.42 -3.22 3.88
N VAL A 42 6.56 -3.77 3.49
CA VAL A 42 7.49 -3.15 2.53
C VAL A 42 7.69 -4.11 1.38
N MET A 43 7.06 -3.81 0.24
CA MET A 43 7.09 -4.65 -0.96
C MET A 43 8.52 -4.94 -1.45
N ALA A 44 9.47 -4.02 -1.21
CA ALA A 44 10.87 -4.16 -1.59
C ALA A 44 11.66 -5.22 -0.80
N SER A 45 11.35 -5.37 0.49
CA SER A 45 12.23 -6.08 1.44
C SER A 45 11.56 -7.23 2.18
N ARG A 46 10.23 -7.34 2.10
CA ARG A 46 9.45 -8.38 2.76
C ARG A 46 8.49 -9.02 1.79
N LYS A 47 8.46 -10.36 1.79
CA LYS A 47 7.46 -11.13 1.05
C LYS A 47 6.08 -10.81 1.63
N LEU A 48 5.17 -10.35 0.77
CA LEU A 48 3.80 -10.03 1.15
C LEU A 48 2.97 -11.31 1.31
N PRO A 49 1.89 -11.31 2.11
CA PRO A 49 0.97 -12.43 2.27
C PRO A 49 0.00 -12.55 1.07
N TYR A 50 0.45 -12.19 -0.12
CA TYR A 50 -0.31 -12.25 -1.36
C TYR A 50 0.43 -13.13 -2.37
N PRO A 51 -0.29 -13.90 -3.21
CA PRO A 51 0.33 -14.65 -4.28
C PRO A 51 0.97 -13.71 -5.32
N SER A 52 1.84 -14.27 -6.16
CA SER A 52 2.39 -13.52 -7.29
C SER A 52 1.27 -13.04 -8.21
N ARG A 53 1.40 -11.83 -8.75
CA ARG A 53 0.38 -11.17 -9.62
C ARG A 53 -0.97 -10.91 -8.94
N ALA A 54 -0.99 -10.76 -7.60
CA ALA A 54 -2.20 -10.35 -6.88
C ALA A 54 -2.60 -8.87 -7.07
N PHE A 55 -1.74 -8.06 -7.69
CA PHE A 55 -1.98 -6.64 -7.94
C PHE A 55 -1.82 -6.33 -9.41
N ASP A 56 -2.78 -5.58 -9.97
CA ASP A 56 -2.74 -5.14 -11.37
C ASP A 56 -1.84 -3.92 -11.58
N MET A 57 -1.70 -3.08 -10.54
CA MET A 57 -0.89 -1.88 -10.58
C MET A 57 -0.27 -1.59 -9.20
N ALA A 58 0.88 -0.92 -9.21
CA ALA A 58 1.51 -0.38 -8.02
C ALA A 58 1.72 1.13 -8.20
N HIS A 59 1.39 1.90 -7.16
CA HIS A 59 1.67 3.32 -7.11
C HIS A 59 2.46 3.63 -5.85
N CYS A 60 3.49 4.46 -6.00
CA CYS A 60 4.23 4.97 -4.87
C CYS A 60 4.69 6.39 -5.17
N SER A 61 4.64 7.28 -4.16
CA SER A 61 5.27 8.60 -4.27
C SER A 61 6.79 8.49 -4.09
N ARG A 62 7.24 7.66 -3.13
CA ARG A 62 8.66 7.44 -2.82
C ARG A 62 8.90 6.06 -2.18
N CYS A 63 8.76 4.98 -2.96
CA CYS A 63 8.95 3.62 -2.43
C CYS A 63 10.40 3.11 -2.43
N LEU A 64 11.33 3.79 -3.11
CA LEU A 64 12.73 3.36 -3.27
C LEU A 64 12.89 1.93 -3.84
N ILE A 65 11.84 1.40 -4.49
CA ILE A 65 11.89 0.12 -5.19
C ILE A 65 12.57 0.34 -6.55
N PRO A 66 13.68 -0.34 -6.86
CA PRO A 66 14.37 -0.19 -8.13
C PRO A 66 13.66 -1.00 -9.22
N TRP A 67 12.47 -0.58 -9.62
CA TRP A 67 11.61 -1.29 -10.58
C TRP A 67 12.30 -1.64 -11.91
N HIS A 68 13.28 -0.85 -12.33
CA HIS A 68 14.02 -1.06 -13.58
C HIS A 68 15.08 -2.17 -13.52
N LYS A 69 15.37 -2.72 -12.33
CA LYS A 69 16.43 -3.74 -12.16
C LYS A 69 15.91 -5.18 -12.33
N TYR A 70 14.62 -5.36 -12.58
CA TYR A 70 13.93 -6.64 -12.71
C TYR A 70 12.97 -6.59 -13.90
#